data_AF-A0A840LAM0-F1
#
_entry.id   AF-A0A840LAM0-F1
#
_cell.length_a   1.000
_cell.length_b   1.000
_cell.length_c   1.000
_cell.angle_alpha   90.00
_cell.angle_beta   90.00
_cell.angle_gamma   90.00
#
_symmetry.space_group_name_H-M   'P 1'
#
loop_
_entity.id
_entity.type
_entity.pdbx_description
1 polymer ?
#
loop_
_entity_poly.entity_id
_entity_poly.type
_entity_poly.pdbx_seq_one_letter_code
_entity_poly.pdbx_strand_id
1 'polypeptide(L)'
;MNDAISGLMSIFSKVKNSSSKSISVVQNKSPDLLGLTKSLAGMPVHVVEGLTDVLDNALDYLRVAEEEKTKREDISAKRDAALAEIRARRDIISQLMTYTFEERAVVIKKQFDVLDRALADGNVELVNASLISMVDVVKSSPFKSIQEMQSSLANKDFTIRLE
;
A
#
# COMPACT_ATOMS: atom_id res chain seq x y z
N MET A 1 -23.34 31.35 -1.94
CA MET A 1 -23.27 30.02 -1.29
C MET A 1 -24.04 28.92 -2.03
N ASN A 2 -24.90 29.23 -3.02
CA ASN A 2 -25.70 28.20 -3.71
C ASN A 2 -25.01 27.52 -4.91
N ASP A 3 -23.95 28.10 -5.48
CA ASP A 3 -23.29 27.53 -6.66
C ASP A 3 -22.22 26.46 -6.35
N ALA A 4 -21.58 26.53 -5.18
CA ALA A 4 -20.59 25.53 -4.76
C ALA A 4 -21.24 24.19 -4.35
N ILE A 5 -22.46 24.23 -3.81
CA ILE A 5 -23.25 23.04 -3.46
C ILE A 5 -23.80 22.36 -4.74
N SER A 6 -24.14 23.15 -5.76
CA SER A 6 -24.55 22.64 -7.08
C SER A 6 -23.39 21.94 -7.81
N GLY A 7 -22.17 22.49 -7.71
CA GLY A 7 -20.95 21.88 -8.26
C GLY A 7 -20.63 20.52 -7.64
N LEU A 8 -20.70 20.41 -6.30
CA LEU A 8 -20.50 19.16 -5.57
C LEU A 8 -21.59 18.10 -5.85
N MET A 9 -22.84 18.52 -6.02
CA MET A 9 -23.94 17.63 -6.42
C MET A 9 -23.80 17.11 -7.87
N SER A 10 -23.19 17.90 -8.77
CA SER A 10 -22.88 17.43 -10.13
C SER A 10 -21.71 16.44 -10.15
N ILE A 11 -20.72 16.60 -9.28
CA ILE A 11 -19.57 15.70 -9.20
C ILE A 11 -19.96 14.37 -8.53
N PHE A 12 -20.75 14.42 -7.45
CA PHE A 12 -21.29 13.20 -6.82
C PHE A 12 -22.22 12.42 -7.76
N SER A 13 -23.03 13.10 -8.58
CA SER A 13 -23.86 12.41 -9.59
C SER A 13 -23.02 11.80 -10.73
N LYS A 14 -21.94 12.47 -11.14
CA LYS A 14 -21.03 11.98 -12.19
C LYS A 14 -20.16 10.80 -11.73
N VAL A 15 -19.76 10.76 -10.46
CA VAL A 15 -19.02 9.62 -9.87
C VAL A 15 -19.92 8.40 -9.69
N LYS A 16 -21.18 8.57 -9.27
CA LYS A 16 -22.16 7.47 -9.21
C LYS A 16 -22.46 6.89 -10.60
N ASN A 17 -22.41 7.72 -11.65
CA ASN A 17 -22.62 7.32 -13.05
C ASN A 17 -21.37 6.73 -13.74
N SER A 18 -20.18 6.81 -13.11
CA SER A 18 -18.96 6.15 -13.61
C SER A 18 -18.76 4.78 -12.99
N SER A 19 -19.23 4.56 -11.74
CA SER A 19 -19.27 3.23 -11.09
C SER A 19 -20.40 2.33 -11.62
N SER A 20 -21.36 2.86 -12.37
CA SER A 20 -22.41 2.07 -13.04
C SER A 20 -22.02 1.63 -14.46
N LYS A 21 -20.83 2.02 -14.93
CA LYS A 21 -20.40 1.84 -16.32
C LYS A 21 -19.41 0.68 -16.50
N SER A 22 -19.69 -0.47 -15.89
CA SER A 22 -19.11 -1.77 -16.30
C SER A 22 -19.85 -2.95 -15.67
N ILE A 23 -21.17 -2.91 -15.62
CA ILE A 23 -21.98 -4.14 -15.68
C ILE A 23 -23.04 -3.85 -16.72
N SER A 24 -22.64 -3.85 -17.99
CA SER A 24 -23.58 -4.21 -19.04
C SER A 24 -23.96 -5.65 -18.76
N VAL A 25 -24.98 -5.84 -17.93
CA VAL A 25 -25.84 -7.02 -17.99
C VAL A 25 -26.16 -7.14 -19.46
N VAL A 26 -25.53 -8.12 -20.11
CA VAL A 26 -25.86 -8.52 -21.47
C VAL A 26 -27.38 -8.62 -21.45
N GLN A 27 -28.04 -7.67 -22.11
CA GLN A 27 -29.43 -7.84 -22.49
C GLN A 27 -29.43 -9.08 -23.35
N ASN A 28 -29.69 -10.23 -22.71
CA ASN A 28 -30.01 -11.46 -23.39
C ASN A 28 -31.33 -11.15 -24.10
N LYS A 29 -31.20 -10.70 -25.35
CA LYS A 29 -32.25 -10.72 -26.35
C LYS A 29 -32.82 -12.12 -26.24
N SER A 30 -34.03 -12.22 -25.69
CA SER A 30 -34.74 -13.47 -25.46
C SER A 30 -34.37 -14.42 -26.60
N PRO A 31 -33.70 -15.54 -26.31
CA PRO A 31 -33.34 -16.45 -27.37
C PRO A 31 -34.66 -16.84 -28.02
N ASP A 32 -34.62 -17.17 -29.30
CA ASP A 32 -35.80 -17.55 -30.05
C ASP A 32 -36.32 -18.90 -29.51
N LEU A 33 -36.96 -18.85 -28.33
CA LEU A 33 -37.42 -19.99 -27.53
C LEU A 33 -38.53 -20.73 -28.28
N LEU A 34 -39.18 -20.07 -29.25
CA LEU A 34 -40.20 -20.64 -30.13
C LEU A 34 -39.62 -21.60 -31.18
N GLY A 35 -38.35 -21.40 -31.61
CA GLY A 35 -37.67 -22.29 -32.56
C GLY A 35 -37.08 -23.54 -31.88
N LEU A 36 -36.48 -23.36 -30.71
CA LEU A 36 -35.90 -24.45 -29.92
C LEU A 36 -36.98 -25.39 -29.37
N THR A 37 -38.11 -24.86 -28.89
CA THR A 37 -39.24 -25.67 -28.39
C THR A 37 -39.87 -26.56 -29.46
N LYS A 38 -39.95 -26.11 -30.72
CA LYS A 38 -40.41 -26.94 -31.84
C LYS A 38 -39.44 -28.07 -32.20
N SER A 39 -38.13 -27.83 -32.06
CA SER A 39 -37.11 -28.85 -32.30
C SER A 39 -37.01 -29.86 -31.14
N LEU A 40 -37.33 -29.44 -29.92
CA LEU A 40 -37.29 -30.25 -28.70
C LEU A 40 -38.54 -31.14 -28.52
N ALA A 41 -39.68 -30.80 -29.14
CA ALA A 41 -40.95 -31.51 -29.02
C ALA A 41 -40.98 -32.95 -29.57
N GLY A 42 -39.92 -33.39 -30.28
CA GLY A 42 -39.82 -34.73 -30.86
C GLY A 42 -38.55 -35.49 -30.52
N MET A 43 -37.69 -34.97 -29.63
CA MET A 43 -36.43 -35.62 -29.26
C MET A 43 -36.57 -36.44 -27.96
N PRO A 44 -35.83 -37.56 -27.82
CA PRO A 44 -35.82 -38.32 -26.58
C PRO A 44 -35.43 -37.46 -25.37
N VAL A 45 -36.06 -37.68 -24.22
CA VAL A 45 -35.87 -36.89 -22.97
C VAL A 45 -34.40 -36.74 -22.57
N HIS A 46 -33.58 -37.78 -22.81
CA HIS A 46 -32.14 -37.77 -22.50
C HIS A 46 -31.30 -36.81 -23.38
N VAL A 47 -31.76 -36.48 -24.59
CA VAL A 47 -31.06 -35.54 -25.49
C VAL A 47 -31.34 -34.10 -25.06
N VAL A 48 -32.54 -33.83 -24.54
CA VAL A 48 -32.92 -32.53 -23.98
C VAL A 48 -32.13 -32.26 -22.71
N GLU A 49 -32.02 -33.28 -21.84
CA GLU A 49 -31.27 -33.23 -20.59
C GLU A 49 -29.76 -33.04 -20.81
N GLY A 50 -29.18 -33.75 -21.79
CA GLY A 50 -27.77 -33.54 -22.16
C GLY A 50 -27.49 -32.14 -22.75
N LEU A 51 -28.46 -31.53 -23.44
CA LEU A 51 -28.33 -30.18 -23.97
C LEU A 51 -28.42 -29.11 -22.87
N THR A 52 -29.29 -29.31 -21.88
CA THR A 52 -29.35 -28.43 -20.70
C THR A 52 -28.08 -28.54 -19.88
N ASP A 53 -27.56 -29.75 -19.67
CA ASP A 53 -26.31 -29.97 -18.94
C ASP A 53 -25.11 -29.31 -19.64
N VAL A 54 -25.01 -29.39 -20.96
CA VAL A 54 -23.92 -28.72 -21.71
C VAL A 54 -24.05 -27.20 -21.62
N LEU A 55 -25.27 -26.68 -21.65
CA LEU A 55 -25.51 -25.24 -21.53
C LEU A 55 -25.17 -24.72 -20.13
N ASP A 56 -25.57 -25.46 -19.10
CA ASP A 56 -25.30 -25.13 -17.70
C ASP A 56 -23.80 -25.20 -17.41
N ASN A 57 -23.11 -26.24 -17.88
CA ASN A 57 -21.65 -26.35 -17.76
C ASN A 57 -20.90 -25.23 -18.50
N ALA A 58 -21.42 -24.77 -19.65
CA ALA A 58 -20.82 -23.66 -20.39
C ALA A 58 -21.01 -22.32 -19.67
N LEU A 59 -22.18 -22.10 -19.06
CA LEU A 59 -22.45 -20.92 -18.24
C LEU A 59 -21.63 -20.93 -16.95
N ASP A 60 -21.51 -22.09 -16.30
CA ASP A 60 -20.65 -22.27 -15.13
C ASP A 60 -19.18 -22.05 -15.46
N TYR A 61 -18.71 -22.51 -16.63
CA TYR A 61 -17.36 -22.22 -17.09
C TYR A 61 -17.11 -20.71 -17.28
N LEU A 62 -18.05 -20.00 -17.92
CA LEU A 62 -17.93 -18.54 -18.10
C LEU A 62 -17.93 -17.81 -16.75
N ARG A 63 -18.80 -18.23 -15.83
CA ARG A 63 -18.87 -17.67 -14.48
C ARG A 63 -17.58 -17.89 -13.70
N VAL A 64 -17.04 -19.12 -13.71
CA VAL A 64 -15.77 -19.45 -13.06
C VAL A 64 -14.61 -18.67 -13.70
N ALA A 65 -14.61 -18.49 -15.03
CA ALA A 65 -13.58 -17.71 -15.71
C ALA A 65 -13.58 -16.23 -15.28
N GLU A 66 -14.75 -15.61 -15.13
CA GLU A 66 -14.90 -14.24 -14.63
C GLU A 66 -14.50 -14.11 -13.15
N GLU A 67 -14.88 -15.09 -12.32
CA GLU A 67 -14.50 -15.13 -10.90
C GLU A 67 -12.97 -15.28 -10.73
N GLU A 68 -12.34 -16.18 -11.49
CA GLU A 68 -10.88 -16.37 -11.44
C GLU A 68 -10.11 -15.16 -11.96
N LYS A 69 -10.64 -14.46 -12.98
CA LYS A 69 -10.05 -13.19 -13.45
C LYS A 69 -10.10 -12.13 -12.35
N THR A 70 -11.25 -11.99 -11.68
CA THR A 70 -11.44 -11.05 -10.57
C THR A 70 -10.51 -11.37 -9.40
N LYS A 71 -10.35 -12.65 -9.04
CA LYS A 71 -9.40 -13.07 -8.00
C LYS A 71 -7.96 -12.71 -8.35
N ARG A 72 -7.54 -12.88 -9.61
CA ARG A 72 -6.18 -12.51 -10.06
C ARG A 72 -5.94 -11.01 -10.02
N GLU A 73 -6.94 -10.22 -10.40
CA GLU A 73 -6.89 -8.75 -10.32
C GLU A 73 -6.81 -8.29 -8.85
N ASP A 74 -7.61 -8.85 -7.95
CA ASP A 74 -7.57 -8.54 -6.50
C ASP A 74 -6.22 -8.93 -5.86
N ILE A 75 -5.67 -10.09 -6.19
CA ILE A 75 -4.33 -10.50 -5.73
C ILE A 75 -3.27 -9.52 -6.23
N SER A 76 -3.38 -9.05 -7.47
CA SER A 76 -2.43 -8.11 -8.05
C SER A 76 -2.53 -6.74 -7.39
N ALA A 77 -3.75 -6.24 -7.15
CA ALA A 77 -3.97 -5.00 -6.41
C ALA A 77 -3.43 -5.08 -4.97
N LYS A 78 -3.67 -6.19 -4.26
CA LYS A 78 -3.11 -6.43 -2.92
C LYS A 78 -1.59 -6.49 -2.93
N ARG A 79 -1.00 -7.16 -3.92
CA ARG A 79 0.46 -7.19 -4.11
C ARG A 79 1.00 -5.78 -4.30
N ASP A 80 0.40 -4.98 -5.16
CA ASP A 80 0.87 -3.64 -5.47
C ASP A 80 0.77 -2.70 -4.27
N ALA A 81 -0.33 -2.79 -3.52
CA ALA A 81 -0.49 -2.05 -2.26
C ALA A 81 0.58 -2.44 -1.22
N ALA A 82 0.82 -3.75 -1.03
CA ALA A 82 1.85 -4.23 -0.11
C ALA A 82 3.26 -3.82 -0.57
N LEU A 83 3.56 -3.87 -1.87
CA LEU A 83 4.83 -3.40 -2.42
C LEU A 83 5.02 -1.89 -2.23
N ALA A 84 3.97 -1.10 -2.42
CA ALA A 84 3.99 0.33 -2.18
C ALA A 84 4.28 0.65 -0.70
N GLU A 85 3.64 -0.07 0.22
CA GLU A 85 3.88 0.05 1.66
C GLU A 85 5.33 -0.31 2.04
N ILE A 86 5.85 -1.43 1.52
CA ILE A 86 7.24 -1.85 1.76
C ILE A 86 8.23 -0.79 1.23
N ARG A 87 7.99 -0.25 0.03
CA ARG A 87 8.82 0.80 -0.56
C ARG A 87 8.78 2.08 0.28
N ALA A 88 7.60 2.53 0.68
CA ALA A 88 7.47 3.71 1.54
C ALA A 88 8.21 3.53 2.88
N ARG A 89 8.08 2.36 3.52
CA ARG A 89 8.81 2.05 4.76
C ARG A 89 10.32 2.04 4.54
N ARG A 90 10.79 1.44 3.44
CA ARG A 90 12.20 1.44 3.07
C ARG A 90 12.73 2.86 2.92
N ASP A 91 12.01 3.72 2.21
CA ASP A 91 12.46 5.08 1.93
C ASP A 91 12.57 5.90 3.22
N ILE A 92 11.60 5.78 4.14
CA ILE A 92 11.65 6.40 5.47
C ILE A 92 12.87 5.93 6.26
N ILE A 93 13.11 4.61 6.33
CA ILE A 93 14.26 4.05 7.05
C ILE A 93 15.57 4.53 6.42
N SER A 94 15.65 4.55 5.08
CA SER A 94 16.84 5.00 4.37
C SER A 94 17.14 6.47 4.67
N GLN A 95 16.13 7.33 4.62
CA GLN A 95 16.29 8.76 4.89
C GLN A 95 16.70 9.01 6.35
N LEU A 96 16.08 8.31 7.30
CA LEU A 96 16.44 8.39 8.71
C LEU A 96 17.89 7.93 8.94
N MET A 97 18.31 6.84 8.31
CA MET A 97 19.70 6.39 8.38
C MET A 97 20.64 7.46 7.85
N THR A 98 20.41 7.99 6.66
CA THR A 98 21.26 9.07 6.10
C THR A 98 21.37 10.25 7.06
N TYR A 99 20.24 10.74 7.57
CA TYR A 99 20.22 11.86 8.50
C TYR A 99 20.99 11.56 9.81
N THR A 100 20.75 10.41 10.42
CA THR A 100 21.43 10.03 11.68
C THR A 100 22.94 9.85 11.50
N PHE A 101 23.39 9.33 10.35
CA PHE A 101 24.82 9.23 10.06
C PHE A 101 25.45 10.60 9.80
N GLU A 102 24.78 11.50 9.09
CA GLU A 102 25.25 12.87 8.86
C GLU A 102 25.35 13.66 10.17
N GLU A 103 24.33 13.60 11.03
CA GLU A 103 24.32 14.25 12.35
C GLU A 103 25.50 13.76 13.20
N ARG A 104 25.71 12.43 13.25
CA ARG A 104 26.83 11.85 14.00
C ARG A 104 28.19 12.25 13.45
N ALA A 105 28.33 12.36 12.13
CA ALA A 105 29.56 12.87 11.52
C ALA A 105 29.86 14.31 11.97
N VAL A 106 28.84 15.17 12.04
CA VAL A 106 28.98 16.55 12.53
C VAL A 106 29.35 16.58 14.02
N VAL A 107 28.73 15.73 14.85
CA VAL A 107 29.04 15.65 16.29
C VAL A 107 30.49 15.23 16.52
N ILE A 108 30.94 14.17 15.84
CA ILE A 108 32.32 13.67 15.95
C ILE A 108 33.31 14.75 15.50
N LYS A 109 33.02 15.45 14.40
CA LYS A 109 33.86 16.55 13.92
C LYS A 109 34.01 17.67 14.96
N LYS A 110 32.90 18.07 15.60
CA LYS A 110 32.95 19.07 16.68
C LYS A 110 33.76 18.58 17.89
N GLN A 111 33.70 17.29 18.23
CA GLN A 111 34.52 16.71 19.30
C GLN A 111 36.02 16.76 18.95
N PHE A 112 36.39 16.58 17.67
CA PHE A 112 37.77 16.79 17.23
C PHE A 112 38.19 18.25 17.39
N ASP A 113 37.36 19.21 17.00
CA ASP A 113 37.65 20.64 17.20
C ASP A 113 37.85 20.98 18.69
N VAL A 114 37.08 20.36 19.59
CA VAL A 114 37.24 20.52 21.05
C VAL A 114 38.53 19.86 21.55
N LEU A 115 38.88 18.69 21.03
CA LEU A 115 40.12 18.00 21.35
C LEU A 115 41.34 18.83 20.94
N ASP A 116 41.32 19.41 19.74
CA ASP A 116 42.40 20.26 19.24
C ASP A 116 42.61 21.50 20.12
N ARG A 117 41.51 22.12 20.59
CA ARG A 117 41.59 23.24 21.56
C ARG A 117 42.13 22.78 22.91
N ALA A 118 41.66 21.64 23.41
CA ALA A 118 42.13 21.07 24.68
C ALA A 118 43.63 20.77 24.65
N LEU A 119 44.14 20.28 23.51
CA LEU A 119 45.56 20.04 23.28
C LEU A 119 46.36 21.35 23.22
N ALA A 120 45.84 22.38 22.55
CA ALA A 120 46.48 23.70 22.49
C ALA A 120 46.57 24.37 23.88
N ASP A 121 45.54 24.21 24.71
CA ASP A 121 45.46 24.78 26.06
C ASP A 121 46.18 23.93 27.12
N GLY A 122 46.71 22.75 26.76
CA GLY A 122 47.35 21.82 27.70
C GLY A 122 46.39 21.21 28.73
N ASN A 123 45.08 21.27 28.49
CA ASN A 123 44.06 20.80 29.43
C ASN A 123 43.84 19.28 29.28
N VAL A 124 44.62 18.50 30.03
CA VAL A 124 44.58 17.02 30.02
C VAL A 124 43.21 16.46 30.40
N GLU A 125 42.45 17.17 31.24
CA GLU A 125 41.13 16.74 31.68
C GLU A 125 40.09 16.86 30.55
N LEU A 126 40.15 17.96 29.78
CA LEU A 126 39.30 18.17 28.61
C LEU A 126 39.67 17.23 27.45
N VAL A 127 40.96 16.89 27.30
CA VAL A 127 41.42 15.86 26.35
C VAL A 127 40.80 14.49 26.68
N ASN A 128 40.86 14.07 27.93
CA ASN A 128 40.30 12.78 28.35
C ASN A 128 38.77 12.76 28.20
N ALA A 129 38.08 13.83 28.62
CA ALA A 129 36.64 13.96 28.46
C ALA A 129 36.19 13.90 26.98
N SER A 130 36.91 14.56 26.07
CA SER A 130 36.62 14.54 24.63
C SER A 130 36.79 13.13 24.03
N LEU A 131 37.87 12.43 24.41
CA LEU A 131 38.12 11.05 23.96
C LEU A 131 37.05 10.07 24.45
N ILE A 132 36.65 10.16 25.73
CA ILE A 132 35.56 9.32 26.28
C ILE A 132 34.26 9.59 25.51
N SER A 133 33.93 10.86 25.29
CA SER A 133 32.71 11.26 24.57
C SER A 133 32.69 10.76 23.12
N MET A 134 33.82 10.79 22.42
CA MET A 134 33.93 10.19 21.07
C MET A 134 33.70 8.67 21.10
N VAL A 135 34.32 7.98 22.06
CA VAL A 135 34.17 6.53 22.21
C VAL A 135 32.71 6.17 22.49
N ASP A 136 31.99 6.95 23.30
CA ASP A 136 30.58 6.74 23.56
C ASP A 136 29.71 6.97 22.33
N VAL A 137 29.99 8.01 21.54
CA VAL A 137 29.31 8.23 20.25
C VAL A 137 29.55 7.06 19.32
N VAL A 138 30.77 6.52 19.21
CA VAL A 138 31.07 5.36 18.35
C VAL A 138 30.41 4.08 18.86
N LYS A 139 30.36 3.87 20.18
CA LYS A 139 29.69 2.71 20.82
C LYS A 139 28.18 2.75 20.68
N SER A 140 27.56 3.92 20.58
CA SER A 140 26.11 4.05 20.45
C SER A 140 25.63 3.48 19.10
N SER A 141 24.68 2.54 19.10
CA SER A 141 24.15 1.96 17.86
C SER A 141 23.20 2.94 17.16
N PRO A 142 23.37 3.23 15.84
CA PRO A 142 22.45 4.08 15.09
C PRO A 142 21.06 3.46 14.91
N PHE A 143 20.93 2.15 15.14
CA PHE A 143 19.65 1.44 15.05
C PHE A 143 18.73 1.67 16.25
N LYS A 144 19.27 2.18 17.37
CA LYS A 144 18.46 2.47 18.57
C LYS A 144 17.38 3.52 18.27
N SER A 145 17.74 4.56 17.53
CA SER A 145 16.83 5.63 17.11
C SER A 145 15.75 5.14 16.14
N ILE A 146 16.04 4.15 15.29
CA ILE A 146 15.04 3.51 14.43
C ILE A 146 14.02 2.75 15.28
N GLN A 147 14.49 1.97 16.26
CA GLN A 147 13.62 1.16 17.11
C GLN A 147 12.69 2.04 17.96
N GLU A 148 13.21 3.16 18.48
CA GLU A 148 12.41 4.17 19.18
C GLU A 148 11.35 4.78 18.24
N MET A 149 11.71 5.19 17.02
CA MET A 149 10.75 5.71 16.03
C MET A 149 9.67 4.68 15.69
N GLN A 150 10.04 3.42 15.42
CA GLN A 150 9.08 2.36 15.13
C GLN A 150 8.11 2.13 16.30
N SER A 151 8.61 2.19 17.53
CA SER A 151 7.79 2.06 18.74
C SER A 151 6.84 3.25 18.91
N SER A 152 7.32 4.47 18.63
CA SER A 152 6.51 5.70 18.65
C SER A 152 5.43 5.73 17.56
N LEU A 153 5.71 5.19 16.37
CA LEU A 153 4.74 5.08 15.27
C LEU A 153 3.73 3.94 15.47
N ALA A 154 4.12 2.87 16.19
CA ALA A 154 3.22 1.78 16.54
C ALA A 154 2.20 2.20 17.63
N ASN A 155 2.58 3.12 18.50
CA ASN A 155 1.69 3.72 19.49
C ASN A 155 0.77 4.76 18.82
N LYS A 156 -0.49 4.39 18.58
CA LYS A 156 -1.55 5.21 17.96
C LYS A 156 -1.93 6.52 18.70
N ASP A 157 -1.14 6.97 19.68
CA ASP A 157 -1.46 8.09 20.56
C ASP A 157 -0.45 9.25 20.46
N PHE A 158 0.09 9.47 19.27
CA PHE A 158 0.96 10.62 19.00
C PHE A 158 0.08 11.88 18.81
N THR A 159 -0.30 12.52 19.93
CA THR A 159 -0.79 13.90 19.88
C THR A 159 0.41 14.81 19.60
N ILE A 160 0.51 15.31 18.37
CA ILE A 160 1.43 16.40 18.05
C ILE A 160 0.88 17.63 18.78
N ARG A 161 1.39 17.87 20.00
CA ARG A 161 1.27 19.16 20.64
C ARG A 161 2.24 20.08 19.92
N LEU A 162 1.72 20.87 18.98
CA LEU A 162 2.38 22.09 18.53
C LEU A 162 2.26 23.08 19.70
N GLU A 163 3.34 23.20 20.49
CA GLU A 163 3.60 24.43 21.25
C GLU A 163 4.40 25.40 20.37
#